data_AF-A0A0C2C0W9-F1
#
_entry.id   AF-A0A0C2C0W9-F1
#
_cell.length_a   1.000
_cell.length_b   1.000
_cell.length_c   1.000
_cell.angle_alpha   90.00
_cell.angle_beta   90.00
_cell.angle_gamma   90.00
#
_symmetry.space_group_name_H-M   'P 1'
#
loop_
_entity.id
_entity.type
_entity.pdbx_description
1 polymer ?
#
loop_
_entity_poly.entity_id
_entity_poly.type
_entity_poly.pdbx_seq_one_letter_code
_entity_poly.pdbx_strand_id
1 'polypeptide(L)'
;RCASIRLQIRNELSQLKHQTRSPSEDELDPLRVRIVKAHHNSIIVGYAYYACVYRMKESLGWQSVYSTPRMESLIKHVALNTKFGPQNTDRMVAVALANGNILLWALEEGDNAVKIG
;
A
#
# COMPACT_ATOMS: atom_id res chain seq x y z
N ARG A 1 16.77 -9.83 20.35
CA ARG A 1 16.49 -8.52 19.70
C ARG A 1 15.26 -8.55 18.78
N CYS A 2 15.00 -9.61 17.98
CA CYS A 2 13.76 -9.72 17.17
C CYS A 2 12.44 -9.84 17.96
N ALA A 3 12.44 -10.44 19.15
CA ALA A 3 11.22 -10.61 19.96
C ALA A 3 10.65 -9.28 20.48
N SER A 4 11.52 -8.30 20.77
CA SER A 4 11.13 -6.99 21.29
C SER A 4 10.36 -6.14 20.26
N ILE A 5 10.80 -6.19 19.00
CA ILE A 5 10.13 -5.48 17.89
C ILE A 5 8.72 -6.04 17.65
N ARG A 6 8.55 -7.37 17.72
CA ARG A 6 7.24 -8.01 17.54
C ARG A 6 6.23 -7.62 18.63
N LEU A 7 6.70 -7.46 19.86
CA LEU A 7 5.86 -7.04 20.99
C LEU A 7 5.52 -5.56 20.92
N GLN A 8 6.47 -4.72 20.52
CA GLN A 8 6.26 -3.27 20.39
C GLN A 8 5.24 -2.94 19.29
N ILE A 9 5.34 -3.60 18.13
CA ILE A 9 4.36 -3.49 17.03
C ILE A 9 2.97 -3.93 17.49
N ARG A 10 2.88 -5.03 18.24
CA ARG A 10 1.59 -5.54 18.73
C ARG A 10 0.93 -4.58 19.72
N ASN A 11 1.73 -3.91 20.56
CA ASN A 11 1.24 -2.98 21.58
C ASN A 11 0.76 -1.65 20.96
N GLU A 12 1.49 -1.13 19.97
CA GLU A 12 1.08 0.04 19.19
C GLU A 12 -0.21 -0.25 18.39
N LEU A 13 -0.32 -1.44 17.81
CA LEU A 13 -1.55 -1.88 17.13
C LEU A 13 -2.77 -1.99 18.06
N SER A 14 -2.59 -2.42 19.31
CA SER A 14 -3.69 -2.42 20.29
C SER A 14 -4.12 -1.00 20.70
N GLN A 15 -3.18 -0.07 20.84
CA GLN A 15 -3.49 1.32 21.17
C GLN A 15 -4.24 2.03 20.02
N LEU A 16 -3.84 1.77 18.78
CA LEU A 16 -4.54 2.28 17.59
C LEU A 16 -5.96 1.68 17.43
N LYS A 17 -6.17 0.42 17.83
CA LYS A 17 -7.51 -0.21 17.83
C LYS A 17 -8.49 0.48 18.79
N HIS A 18 -8.03 1.00 19.92
CA HIS A 18 -8.88 1.74 20.86
C HIS A 18 -9.14 3.19 20.44
N GLN A 19 -8.32 3.77 19.56
CA GLN A 19 -8.47 5.15 19.07
C GLN A 19 -9.30 5.26 17.79
N THR A 20 -9.53 4.17 17.07
CA THR A 20 -10.32 4.18 15.83
C THR A 20 -11.80 4.01 16.15
N ARG A 21 -12.46 5.09 16.60
CA ARG A 21 -13.92 5.22 16.44
C ARG A 21 -14.18 5.05 14.94
N SER A 22 -14.92 4.00 14.56
CA SER A 22 -15.27 3.75 13.16
C SER A 22 -16.00 4.98 12.61
N PRO A 23 -15.45 5.70 11.61
CA PRO A 23 -16.28 6.56 10.79
C PRO A 23 -17.33 5.64 10.18
N SER A 24 -18.61 5.97 10.27
CA SER A 24 -19.64 5.35 9.44
C SER A 24 -19.14 5.34 8.00
N GLU A 25 -19.26 4.21 7.30
CA GLU A 25 -18.74 4.06 5.93
C GLU A 25 -19.33 5.11 4.96
N ASP A 26 -20.45 5.71 5.34
CA ASP A 26 -21.15 6.80 4.65
C ASP A 26 -20.42 8.17 4.66
N GLU A 27 -19.37 8.36 5.48
CA GLU A 27 -18.64 9.64 5.57
C GLU A 27 -17.15 9.50 5.21
N LEU A 28 -16.85 8.70 4.18
CA LEU A 28 -15.49 8.51 3.70
C LEU A 28 -15.23 9.36 2.46
N ASP A 29 -14.55 10.50 2.64
CA ASP A 29 -13.92 11.23 1.53
C ASP A 29 -13.00 10.27 0.75
N PRO A 30 -13.33 9.94 -0.52
CA PRO A 30 -12.53 9.01 -1.32
C PRO A 30 -11.09 9.48 -1.55
N LEU A 31 -10.83 10.79 -1.46
CA LEU A 31 -9.53 11.41 -1.69
C LEU A 31 -8.70 11.55 -0.41
N ARG A 32 -9.25 11.18 0.75
CA ARG A 32 -8.49 11.17 1.99
C ARG A 32 -7.48 10.02 1.99
N VAL A 33 -6.21 10.36 2.16
CA VAL A 33 -5.14 9.38 2.37
C VAL A 33 -5.36 8.66 3.70
N ARG A 34 -5.33 7.32 3.67
CA ARG A 34 -5.58 6.48 4.86
C ARG A 34 -4.38 5.64 5.24
N ILE A 35 -3.54 5.27 4.27
CA ILE A 35 -2.37 4.43 4.49
C ILE A 35 -1.23 4.96 3.62
N VAL A 36 -0.03 5.07 4.18
CA VAL A 36 1.20 5.31 3.42
C VAL A 36 2.21 4.25 3.81
N LYS A 37 2.83 3.61 2.82
CA LYS A 37 3.94 2.65 3.02
C LYS A 37 5.06 2.98 2.04
N ALA A 38 6.29 2.80 2.49
CA ALA A 38 7.48 3.04 1.69
C ALA A 38 8.34 1.78 1.63
N HIS A 39 8.99 1.56 0.48
CA HIS A 39 10.01 0.54 0.29
C HIS A 39 11.06 1.04 -0.71
N HIS A 40 12.30 1.19 -0.22
CA HIS A 40 13.40 1.84 -0.95
C HIS A 40 13.00 3.24 -1.46
N ASN A 41 13.06 3.46 -2.78
CA ASN A 41 12.70 4.71 -3.44
C ASN A 41 11.23 4.76 -3.90
N SER A 42 10.40 3.81 -3.48
CA SER A 42 8.99 3.77 -3.86
C SER A 42 8.08 3.93 -2.65
N ILE A 43 6.94 4.57 -2.85
CA ILE A 43 5.87 4.71 -1.87
C ILE A 43 4.56 4.23 -2.47
N ILE A 44 3.69 3.69 -1.65
CA ILE A 44 2.29 3.43 -1.97
C ILE A 44 1.40 4.22 -1.02
N VAL A 45 0.44 4.91 -1.60
CA VAL A 45 -0.57 5.73 -0.93
C VAL A 45 -1.92 5.03 -1.12
N GLY A 46 -2.49 4.52 -0.03
CA GLY A 46 -3.80 3.87 0.01
C GLY A 46 -4.88 4.85 0.42
N TYR A 47 -5.88 5.02 -0.45
CA TYR A 47 -7.11 5.76 -0.21
C TYR A 47 -8.22 4.81 0.30
N ALA A 48 -9.48 5.24 0.25
CA ALA A 48 -10.60 4.39 0.63
C ALA A 48 -10.72 3.16 -0.28
N TYR A 49 -10.72 3.36 -1.60
CA TYR A 49 -11.05 2.32 -2.59
C TYR A 49 -10.01 2.15 -3.71
N TYR A 50 -8.86 2.81 -3.62
CA TYR A 50 -7.78 2.66 -4.60
C TYR A 50 -6.45 3.00 -3.95
N ALA A 51 -5.34 2.62 -4.58
CA ALA A 51 -4.01 2.96 -4.14
C ALA A 51 -3.15 3.43 -5.31
N CYS A 52 -2.22 4.35 -5.03
CA CYS A 52 -1.29 4.92 -6.00
C CYS A 52 0.14 4.63 -5.57
N VAL A 53 0.97 4.17 -6.50
CA VAL A 53 2.39 3.93 -6.31
C VAL A 53 3.17 5.05 -6.97
N TYR A 54 4.12 5.62 -6.22
CA TYR A 54 5.06 6.61 -6.71
C TYR A 54 6.49 6.11 -6.51
N ARG A 55 7.39 6.54 -7.38
CA ARG A 55 8.82 6.24 -7.30
C ARG A 55 9.63 7.52 -7.41
N MET A 56 10.57 7.71 -6.50
CA MET A 56 11.59 8.74 -6.57
C MET A 56 12.60 8.38 -7.66
N LYS A 57 12.77 9.27 -8.64
CA LYS A 57 13.82 9.24 -9.67
C LYS A 57 14.78 10.40 -9.41
N GLU A 58 16.09 10.15 -9.49
CA GLU A 58 17.13 11.11 -9.09
C GLU A 58 16.99 12.51 -9.72
N SER A 59 16.66 12.59 -11.00
CA SER A 59 16.54 13.85 -11.74
C SER A 59 15.12 14.38 -11.92
N LEU A 60 14.10 13.56 -11.69
CA LEU A 60 12.69 13.89 -11.97
C LEU A 60 11.81 13.96 -10.71
N GLY A 61 12.38 13.69 -9.53
CA GLY A 61 11.63 13.66 -8.28
C GLY A 61 10.65 12.47 -8.21
N TRP A 62 9.56 12.66 -7.46
CA TRP A 62 8.49 11.68 -7.33
C TRP A 62 7.66 11.59 -8.61
N GLN A 63 7.57 10.39 -9.16
CA GLN A 63 6.80 10.09 -10.37
C GLN A 63 5.71 9.07 -10.05
N SER A 64 4.51 9.26 -10.60
CA SER A 64 3.48 8.23 -10.57
C SER A 64 3.97 7.02 -11.37
N VAL A 65 3.77 5.82 -10.83
CA VAL A 65 4.15 4.55 -11.48
C VAL A 65 2.93 3.72 -11.80
N TYR A 66 1.98 3.63 -10.86
CA TYR A 66 0.80 2.82 -11.05
C TYR A 66 -0.32 3.30 -10.14
N SER A 67 -1.56 3.21 -10.61
CA SER A 67 -2.74 3.35 -9.77
C SER A 67 -3.61 2.11 -9.93
N THR A 68 -4.03 1.52 -8.82
CA THR A 68 -4.93 0.38 -8.87
C THR A 68 -6.29 0.82 -9.45
N PRO A 69 -7.04 -0.09 -10.10
CA PRO A 69 -8.46 0.13 -10.34
C PRO A 69 -9.19 0.42 -9.03
N ARG A 70 -10.39 1.01 -9.12
CA ARG A 70 -11.27 1.17 -7.96
C ARG A 70 -11.74 -0.20 -7.46
N MET A 71 -11.65 -0.42 -6.16
CA MET A 71 -12.04 -1.65 -5.48
C MET A 71 -13.50 -1.59 -5.01
N GLU A 72 -14.11 -2.76 -4.87
CA GLU A 72 -15.48 -2.91 -4.33
C GLU A 72 -15.58 -2.72 -2.81
N SER A 73 -14.45 -2.73 -2.10
CA SER A 73 -14.40 -2.73 -0.64
C SER A 73 -13.23 -1.90 -0.14
N LEU A 74 -13.32 -1.44 1.11
CA LEU A 74 -12.32 -0.55 1.70
C LEU A 74 -10.96 -1.21 1.80
N ILE A 75 -9.92 -0.48 1.40
CA ILE A 75 -8.54 -0.89 1.66
C ILE A 75 -8.28 -0.85 3.16
N LYS A 76 -7.80 -1.96 3.72
CA LYS A 76 -7.39 -2.08 5.13
C LYS A 76 -5.87 -2.08 5.28
N HIS A 77 -5.17 -2.71 4.34
CA HIS A 77 -3.72 -2.80 4.34
C HIS A 77 -3.16 -2.69 2.92
N VAL A 78 -1.94 -2.15 2.83
CA VAL A 78 -1.14 -2.17 1.60
C VAL A 78 0.25 -2.67 1.93
N ALA A 79 0.87 -3.35 0.97
CA ALA A 79 2.27 -3.75 1.00
C ALA A 79 2.92 -3.46 -0.35
N LEU A 80 4.18 -3.06 -0.30
CA LEU A 80 4.98 -2.75 -1.46
C LEU A 80 6.31 -3.48 -1.30
N ASN A 81 6.66 -4.26 -2.31
CA ASN A 81 7.97 -4.91 -2.42
C ASN A 81 8.63 -4.42 -3.69
N THR A 82 9.86 -3.94 -3.56
CA THR A 82 10.68 -3.51 -4.70
C THR A 82 12.04 -4.15 -4.53
N LYS A 83 12.37 -5.12 -5.39
CA LYS A 83 13.73 -5.66 -5.43
C LYS A 83 14.57 -4.84 -6.40
N PHE A 84 15.85 -4.70 -6.08
CA PHE A 84 16.82 -4.05 -6.95
C PHE A 84 17.95 -5.03 -7.26
N GLY A 85 18.22 -5.22 -8.55
CA GLY A 85 19.36 -5.98 -9.03
C GLY A 85 19.39 -6.01 -10.56
N PRO A 86 20.54 -6.37 -11.17
CA PRO A 86 20.73 -6.36 -12.63
C PRO A 86 19.73 -7.23 -13.41
N GLN A 87 19.13 -8.22 -12.73
CA GLN A 87 18.18 -9.19 -13.28
C GLN A 87 16.82 -9.16 -12.56
N ASN A 88 16.61 -8.22 -11.63
CA ASN A 88 15.49 -8.28 -10.69
C ASN A 88 14.82 -6.90 -10.57
N THR A 89 13.85 -6.67 -11.46
CA THR A 89 12.99 -5.48 -11.48
C THR A 89 11.61 -5.75 -10.88
N ASP A 90 11.45 -6.91 -10.23
CA ASP A 90 10.22 -7.36 -9.58
C ASP A 90 9.76 -6.30 -8.56
N ARG A 91 8.70 -5.62 -8.94
CA ARG A 91 7.99 -4.68 -8.09
C ARG A 91 6.60 -5.24 -7.91
N MET A 92 6.22 -5.48 -6.67
CA MET A 92 4.93 -6.07 -6.34
C MET A 92 4.17 -5.19 -5.38
N VAL A 93 2.88 -5.10 -5.60
CA VAL A 93 1.93 -4.44 -4.71
C VAL A 93 0.94 -5.47 -4.23
N ALA A 94 0.62 -5.44 -2.94
CA ALA A 94 -0.51 -6.16 -2.38
C ALA A 94 -1.44 -5.20 -1.66
N VAL A 95 -2.75 -5.41 -1.82
CA VAL A 95 -3.80 -4.64 -1.15
C VAL A 95 -4.77 -5.61 -0.50
N ALA A 96 -4.97 -5.47 0.81
CA ALA A 96 -5.98 -6.25 1.54
C ALA A 96 -7.24 -5.40 1.74
N LEU A 97 -8.38 -5.95 1.36
CA LEU A 97 -9.69 -5.32 1.43
C LEU A 97 -10.45 -5.72 2.71
N ALA A 98 -11.46 -4.93 3.08
CA ALA A 98 -12.28 -5.18 4.27
C ALA A 98 -13.12 -6.46 4.17
N ASN A 99 -13.47 -6.88 2.96
CA ASN A 99 -14.17 -8.14 2.70
C ASN A 99 -13.25 -9.38 2.80
N GLY A 100 -11.97 -9.22 3.14
CA GLY A 100 -11.01 -10.31 3.31
C GLY A 100 -10.22 -10.65 2.05
N ASN A 101 -10.54 -10.08 0.89
CA ASN A 101 -9.80 -10.30 -0.34
C ASN A 101 -8.42 -9.65 -0.28
N ILE A 102 -7.42 -10.34 -0.84
CA ILE A 102 -6.08 -9.78 -1.05
C ILE A 102 -5.82 -9.78 -2.54
N LEU A 103 -5.53 -8.60 -3.08
CA LEU A 103 -5.25 -8.39 -4.49
C LEU A 103 -3.76 -8.10 -4.67
N LEU A 104 -3.16 -8.68 -5.70
CA LEU A 104 -1.73 -8.62 -5.99
C LEU A 104 -1.48 -8.16 -7.43
N TRP A 105 -0.49 -7.28 -7.59
CA TRP A 105 -0.02 -6.82 -8.89
C TRP A 105 1.50 -6.93 -8.98
N ALA A 106 1.97 -7.35 -10.16
CA ALA A 106 3.35 -7.15 -10.59
C ALA A 106 3.42 -5.85 -11.42
N LEU A 107 4.30 -4.93 -11.05
CA LEU A 107 4.51 -3.67 -11.77
C LEU A 107 5.62 -3.85 -12.81
N GLU A 108 5.31 -3.53 -14.06
CA GLU A 108 6.22 -3.64 -15.19
C GLU A 108 6.98 -2.33 -15.42
N GLU A 109 7.91 -2.33 -16.37
CA GLU A 109 8.50 -1.10 -16.87
C GLU A 109 7.50 -0.37 -17.79
N GLY A 110 7.35 0.94 -17.64
CA GLY A 110 6.43 1.76 -18.46
C GLY A 110 5.02 1.92 -17.90
N ASP A 111 4.88 2.19 -16.61
CA ASP A 111 3.63 2.51 -15.89
C ASP A 111 2.49 1.46 -15.98
N ASN A 112 2.84 0.25 -16.42
CA ASN A 112 1.92 -0.88 -16.53
C ASN A 112 2.00 -1.78 -15.29
N ALA A 113 0.92 -2.51 -15.03
CA ALA A 113 0.90 -3.56 -14.02
C ALA A 113 -0.04 -4.71 -14.41
N VAL A 114 0.36 -5.92 -14.04
CA VAL A 114 -0.40 -7.15 -14.27
C VAL A 114 -0.98 -7.62 -12.94
N LYS A 115 -2.31 -7.79 -12.89
CA LYS A 115 -2.98 -8.43 -11.75
C LYS A 115 -2.68 -9.93 -11.77
N ILE A 116 -2.19 -10.44 -10.65
CA ILE A 116 -1.73 -11.84 -10.51
C ILE A 116 -2.51 -12.62 -9.44
N GLY A 117 -3.30 -11.94 -8.62
CA GLY A 117 -4.16 -12.54 -7.58
C GLY A 117 -5.23 -11.55 -7.14
#